data_AF-A0A7J4KBX0-F1
#
_entry.id   AF-A0A7J4KBX0-F1
#
_cell.length_a   1.000
_cell.length_b   1.000
_cell.length_c   1.000
_cell.angle_alpha   90.00
_cell.angle_beta   90.00
_cell.angle_gamma   90.00
#
_symmetry.space_group_name_H-M   'P 1'
#
loop_
_entity.id
_entity.type
_entity.pdbx_description
1 polymer ?
#
loop_
_entity_poly.entity_id
_entity_poly.type
_entity_poly.pdbx_seq_one_letter_code
_entity_poly.pdbx_strand_id
1 'polypeptide(L)'
;VERIITPRLALTTAEYLAFELDMHVLVILTDMTNYCEALRQIGAAREEVPGRRGYPGYMYTDLAGIYERAGIIKGKKGSITQFPILTMPGDDITHPIPDLTGYITEGQIVVSRELHRKGIYPPINVLPSLSRLMNLGIGAKHTREDHKKVSDQLYAAYAEGNDLRGLVAIVGKDALSERDRMFLEFADLFENRFVRQGLEEDRSIFDTLGIGWNLLSTLPVEQLVRIDRDLITKYHPKFREAEKAQG
;
A
#
# COMPACT_ATOMS: atom_id res chain seq x y z
N VAL A 1 24.17 2.58 -20.00
CA VAL A 1 25.08 3.15 -18.97
C VAL A 1 24.39 4.24 -18.16
N GLU A 2 23.84 5.29 -18.77
CA GLU A 2 23.18 6.40 -18.04
C GLU A 2 22.12 5.95 -17.02
N ARG A 3 21.20 5.06 -17.41
CA ARG A 3 20.18 4.52 -16.49
C ARG A 3 20.75 3.91 -15.21
N ILE A 4 21.98 3.38 -15.24
CA ILE A 4 22.63 2.77 -14.08
C ILE A 4 23.13 3.84 -13.10
N ILE A 5 23.60 4.97 -13.61
CA ILE A 5 24.13 6.05 -12.75
C ILE A 5 23.03 7.01 -12.26
N THR A 6 21.91 7.13 -12.98
CA THR A 6 20.80 8.04 -12.63
C THR A 6 20.31 7.91 -11.18
N PRO A 7 19.92 6.72 -10.66
CA PRO A 7 19.44 6.60 -9.29
C PRO A 7 20.55 6.92 -8.27
N ARG A 8 21.80 6.64 -8.60
CA ARG A 8 22.95 6.95 -7.72
C ARG A 8 23.15 8.45 -7.58
N LEU A 9 23.07 9.21 -8.68
CA LEU A 9 23.14 10.67 -8.67
C LEU A 9 21.97 11.30 -7.90
N ALA A 10 20.75 10.80 -8.12
CA ALA A 10 19.56 11.26 -7.42
C ALA A 10 19.69 11.05 -5.89
N LEU A 11 20.12 9.86 -5.47
CA LEU A 11 20.29 9.54 -4.05
C LEU A 11 21.44 10.32 -3.40
N THR A 12 22.56 10.50 -4.08
CA THR A 12 23.66 11.34 -3.55
C THR A 12 23.20 12.79 -3.37
N THR A 13 22.38 13.32 -4.29
CA THR A 13 21.79 14.65 -4.15
C THR A 13 20.81 14.69 -2.96
N ALA A 14 19.98 13.67 -2.81
CA ALA A 14 19.04 13.56 -1.70
C ALA A 14 19.74 13.48 -0.34
N GLU A 15 20.85 12.75 -0.23
CA GLU A 15 21.68 12.68 0.97
C GLU A 15 22.29 14.02 1.35
N TYR A 16 22.78 14.77 0.38
CA TYR A 16 23.26 16.13 0.62
C TYR A 16 22.14 17.03 1.16
N LEU A 17 20.99 17.07 0.49
CA LEU A 17 19.84 17.86 0.93
C LEU A 17 19.35 17.45 2.32
N ALA A 18 19.27 16.14 2.59
CA ALA A 18 18.74 15.65 3.85
C ALA A 18 19.72 15.82 5.01
N PHE A 19 20.98 15.46 4.83
CA PHE A 19 21.91 15.32 5.95
C PHE A 19 22.90 16.48 6.10
N GLU A 20 23.12 17.29 5.05
CA GLU A 20 23.90 18.53 5.15
C GLU A 20 23.01 19.76 5.28
N LEU A 21 21.83 19.77 4.66
CA LEU A 21 20.88 20.90 4.73
C LEU A 21 19.65 20.63 5.63
N ASP A 22 19.64 19.52 6.37
CA ASP A 22 18.59 19.17 7.34
C ASP A 22 17.17 19.11 6.74
N MET A 23 17.03 18.77 5.45
CA MET A 23 15.73 18.70 4.77
C MET A 23 15.05 17.32 4.90
N HIS A 24 13.72 17.31 4.84
CA HIS A 24 12.95 16.08 4.60
C HIS A 24 12.78 15.89 3.08
N VAL A 25 13.39 14.84 2.53
CA VAL A 25 13.47 14.62 1.09
C VAL A 25 12.69 13.37 0.70
N LEU A 26 11.76 13.52 -0.24
CA LEU A 26 11.08 12.41 -0.92
C LEU A 26 11.76 12.15 -2.26
N VAL A 27 12.25 10.93 -2.45
CA VAL A 27 12.90 10.48 -3.70
C VAL A 27 11.98 9.51 -4.42
N ILE A 28 11.49 9.91 -5.59
CA ILE A 28 10.68 9.05 -6.45
C ILE A 28 11.58 8.51 -7.57
N LEU A 29 11.74 7.18 -7.63
CA LEU A 29 12.54 6.52 -8.66
C LEU A 29 11.61 5.79 -9.62
N THR A 30 11.60 6.17 -10.90
CA THR A 30 10.76 5.51 -11.91
C THR A 30 11.51 5.36 -13.25
N ASP A 31 11.53 4.21 -13.91
CA ASP A 31 11.00 2.88 -13.52
C ASP A 31 12.17 1.93 -13.19
N MET A 32 12.12 1.29 -12.02
CA MET A 32 13.16 0.34 -11.57
C MET A 32 13.24 -0.93 -12.42
N THR A 33 12.17 -1.30 -13.14
CA THR A 33 12.22 -2.35 -14.16
C THR A 33 13.15 -1.95 -15.31
N ASN A 34 13.07 -0.70 -15.78
CA ASN A 34 13.95 -0.20 -16.83
C ASN A 34 15.42 -0.11 -16.39
N TYR A 35 15.65 0.11 -15.09
CA TYR A 35 16.96 0.01 -14.47
C TYR A 35 17.49 -1.44 -14.53
N CYS A 36 16.70 -2.40 -14.06
CA CYS A 36 17.06 -3.82 -14.07
C CYS A 36 17.29 -4.37 -15.49
N GLU A 37 16.52 -3.91 -16.48
CA GLU A 37 16.73 -4.26 -17.88
C GLU A 37 18.06 -3.74 -18.43
N ALA A 38 18.42 -2.50 -18.09
CA ALA A 38 19.73 -1.96 -18.47
C ALA A 38 20.87 -2.72 -17.79
N LEU A 39 20.68 -3.13 -16.53
CA LEU A 39 21.65 -3.94 -15.78
C LEU A 39 21.86 -5.31 -16.44
N ARG A 40 20.75 -5.95 -16.85
CA ARG A 40 20.76 -7.22 -17.59
C ARG A 40 21.53 -7.12 -18.91
N GLN A 41 21.31 -6.06 -19.69
CA GLN A 41 22.02 -5.86 -20.95
C GLN A 41 23.52 -5.69 -20.76
N ILE A 42 23.95 -4.99 -19.70
CA ILE A 42 25.37 -4.82 -19.37
C ILE A 42 26.00 -6.16 -18.97
N GLY A 43 25.33 -6.93 -18.11
CA GLY A 43 25.83 -8.25 -17.70
C GLY A 43 25.95 -9.21 -18.89
N ALA A 44 24.96 -9.22 -19.78
CA ALA A 44 24.99 -10.01 -21.01
C ALA A 44 26.13 -9.59 -21.97
N ALA A 45 26.34 -8.28 -22.16
CA ALA A 45 27.41 -7.76 -23.00
C ALA A 45 28.82 -8.07 -22.44
N ARG A 46 28.93 -8.30 -21.14
CA ARG A 46 30.16 -8.72 -20.45
C ARG A 46 30.33 -10.24 -20.40
N GLU A 47 29.42 -11.01 -20.98
CA GLU A 47 29.39 -12.47 -20.95
C GLU A 47 29.43 -13.04 -19.51
N GLU A 48 28.78 -12.34 -18.57
CA GLU A 48 28.66 -12.79 -17.19
C GLU A 48 27.71 -14.00 -17.10
N VAL A 49 27.95 -14.89 -16.13
CA VAL A 49 27.04 -16.01 -15.87
C VAL A 49 25.69 -15.47 -15.38
N PRO A 50 24.59 -15.72 -16.11
CA PRO A 50 23.29 -15.19 -15.72
C PRO A 50 22.73 -15.91 -14.49
N GLY A 51 22.00 -15.18 -13.66
CA GLY A 51 21.15 -15.72 -12.61
C GLY A 51 19.77 -16.11 -13.14
N ARG A 52 18.72 -15.77 -12.39
CA ARG A 52 17.33 -16.08 -12.77
C ARG A 52 16.85 -15.21 -13.93
N ARG A 53 16.17 -15.82 -14.92
CA ARG A 53 15.58 -15.15 -16.10
C ARG A 53 16.56 -14.23 -16.87
N GLY A 54 17.86 -14.55 -16.84
CA GLY A 54 18.91 -13.79 -17.54
C GLY A 54 19.43 -12.56 -16.78
N TYR A 55 18.89 -12.21 -15.61
CA TYR A 55 19.42 -11.09 -14.81
C TYR A 55 20.75 -11.46 -14.16
N PRO A 56 21.65 -10.47 -13.90
CA PRO A 56 22.94 -10.75 -13.27
C PRO A 56 22.77 -11.30 -11.84
N GLY A 57 23.68 -12.17 -11.41
CA GLY A 57 23.64 -12.76 -10.07
C GLY A 57 23.74 -11.73 -8.92
N TYR A 58 24.34 -10.57 -9.18
CA TYR A 58 24.46 -9.46 -8.23
C TYR A 58 23.28 -8.48 -8.25
N MET A 59 22.19 -8.76 -8.98
CA MET A 59 21.04 -7.84 -9.04
C MET A 59 20.47 -7.52 -7.64
N TYR A 60 20.47 -8.49 -6.71
CA TYR A 60 20.04 -8.26 -5.33
C TYR A 60 20.91 -7.22 -4.63
N THR A 61 22.23 -7.39 -4.66
CA THR A 61 23.16 -6.48 -3.98
C THR A 61 23.21 -5.10 -4.64
N ASP A 62 23.03 -5.04 -5.96
CA ASP A 62 22.97 -3.78 -6.70
C ASP A 62 21.69 -2.98 -6.38
N LEU A 63 20.53 -3.63 -6.33
CA LEU A 63 19.28 -3.02 -5.87
C LEU A 63 19.35 -2.60 -4.40
N ALA A 64 19.94 -3.44 -3.53
CA ALA A 64 20.14 -3.10 -2.12
C ALA A 64 21.00 -1.84 -1.96
N GLY A 65 22.05 -1.68 -2.78
CA GLY A 65 22.87 -0.46 -2.80
C GLY A 65 22.10 0.82 -3.17
N ILE A 66 20.90 0.71 -3.74
CA ILE A 66 20.00 1.83 -4.02
C ILE A 66 18.98 1.98 -2.89
N TYR A 67 18.24 0.91 -2.57
CA TYR A 67 17.09 0.97 -1.67
C TYR A 67 17.45 1.18 -0.20
N GLU A 68 18.63 0.72 0.25
CA GLU A 68 19.10 0.90 1.63
C GLU A 68 19.54 2.34 1.95
N ARG A 69 19.59 3.23 0.95
CA ARG A 69 19.94 4.65 1.11
C ARG A 69 18.71 5.49 1.49
N ALA A 70 17.98 5.06 2.51
CA ALA A 70 16.76 5.69 3.02
C ALA A 70 16.77 5.74 4.55
N GLY A 71 15.95 6.61 5.13
CA GLY A 71 15.73 6.69 6.58
C GLY A 71 16.31 7.94 7.25
N ILE A 72 16.60 7.81 8.54
CA ILE A 72 17.00 8.90 9.44
C ILE A 72 18.33 8.55 10.09
N ILE A 73 19.24 9.53 10.16
CA ILE A 73 20.52 9.37 10.87
C ILE A 73 20.39 9.97 12.27
N LYS A 74 20.84 9.23 13.29
CA LYS A 74 20.84 9.70 14.67
C LYS A 74 21.64 11.00 14.80
N GLY A 75 21.00 12.05 15.29
CA GLY A 75 21.62 13.37 15.49
C GLY A 75 21.51 14.32 14.29
N LYS A 76 20.92 13.88 13.16
CA LYS A 76 20.54 14.74 12.03
C LYS A 76 19.04 15.02 12.07
N LYS A 77 18.60 16.17 11.53
CA LYS A 77 17.18 16.53 11.51
C LYS A 77 16.47 16.06 10.24
N GLY A 78 17.19 16.06 9.11
CA GLY A 78 16.63 15.63 7.84
C GLY A 78 16.42 14.11 7.73
N SER A 79 15.72 13.72 6.67
CA SER A 79 15.35 12.34 6.40
C SER A 79 15.22 12.10 4.90
N ILE A 80 15.44 10.85 4.48
CA ILE A 80 15.19 10.43 3.10
C ILE A 80 14.07 9.39 3.11
N THR A 81 13.01 9.65 2.35
CA THR A 81 11.96 8.68 2.06
C THR A 81 12.06 8.29 0.60
N GLN A 82 12.12 6.99 0.29
CA GLN A 82 12.14 6.50 -1.08
C GLN A 82 10.77 5.96 -1.48
N PHE A 83 10.36 6.28 -2.72
CA PHE A 83 9.17 5.74 -3.37
C PHE A 83 9.57 5.18 -4.75
N PRO A 84 10.20 3.99 -4.80
CA PRO A 84 10.55 3.35 -6.06
C PRO A 84 9.32 2.77 -6.74
N ILE A 85 9.19 3.03 -8.04
CA ILE A 85 8.13 2.53 -8.91
C ILE A 85 8.74 1.48 -9.82
N LEU A 86 8.13 0.30 -9.86
CA LEU A 86 8.48 -0.76 -10.79
C LEU A 86 7.24 -1.27 -11.52
N THR A 87 7.37 -1.53 -12.83
CA THR A 87 6.33 -2.21 -13.61
C THR A 87 6.61 -3.71 -13.62
N MET A 88 5.68 -4.51 -13.08
CA MET A 88 5.79 -5.98 -13.09
C MET A 88 5.67 -6.52 -14.52
N PRO A 89 6.68 -7.25 -15.04
CA PRO A 89 6.57 -7.86 -16.36
C PRO A 89 5.47 -8.92 -16.39
N GLY A 90 4.47 -8.74 -17.24
CA GLY A 90 3.37 -9.70 -17.41
C GLY A 90 2.46 -9.86 -16.18
N ASP A 91 2.39 -8.87 -15.30
CA ASP A 91 1.66 -8.92 -14.02
C ASP A 91 2.15 -10.03 -13.06
N ASP A 92 3.38 -10.51 -13.26
CA ASP A 92 3.97 -11.59 -12.46
C ASP A 92 4.70 -11.04 -11.23
N ILE A 93 4.08 -11.13 -10.05
CA ILE A 93 4.71 -10.73 -8.78
C ILE A 93 5.89 -11.63 -8.39
N THR A 94 5.98 -12.85 -8.95
CA THR A 94 7.09 -13.77 -8.73
C THR A 94 8.27 -13.49 -9.66
N HIS A 95 8.14 -12.49 -10.53
CA HIS A 95 9.23 -12.04 -11.37
C HIS A 95 10.42 -11.57 -10.50
N PRO A 96 11.69 -11.85 -10.87
CA PRO A 96 12.85 -11.52 -10.04
C PRO A 96 12.93 -10.05 -9.59
N ILE A 97 12.41 -9.11 -10.38
CA ILE A 97 12.43 -7.68 -10.05
C ILE A 97 11.53 -7.34 -8.84
N PRO A 98 10.20 -7.58 -8.89
CA PRO A 98 9.33 -7.39 -7.73
C PRO A 98 9.72 -8.28 -6.55
N ASP A 99 10.10 -9.53 -6.79
CA ASP A 99 10.50 -10.49 -5.75
C ASP A 99 11.70 -9.94 -4.93
N LEU A 100 12.81 -9.60 -5.59
CA LEU A 100 13.97 -9.05 -4.90
C LEU A 100 13.69 -7.68 -4.28
N THR A 101 12.88 -6.84 -4.94
CA THR A 101 12.50 -5.53 -4.35
C THR A 101 11.74 -5.74 -3.04
N GLY A 102 10.75 -6.65 -3.01
CA GLY A 102 9.98 -6.94 -1.79
C GLY A 102 10.79 -7.56 -0.64
N TYR A 103 11.93 -8.19 -0.93
CA TYR A 103 12.88 -8.65 0.10
C TYR A 103 13.69 -7.51 0.72
N ILE A 104 13.89 -6.41 0.00
CA ILE A 104 14.75 -5.30 0.42
C ILE A 104 13.90 -4.17 1.02
N THR A 105 12.75 -3.85 0.40
CA THR A 105 11.90 -2.73 0.83
C THR A 105 10.97 -3.12 1.97
N GLU A 106 10.52 -2.12 2.72
CA GLU A 106 9.70 -2.30 3.92
C GLU A 106 8.20 -2.43 3.64
N GLY A 107 7.84 -2.87 2.43
CA GLY A 107 6.47 -2.93 1.97
C GLY A 107 6.34 -2.66 0.47
N GLN A 108 5.10 -2.71 0.01
CA GLN A 108 4.75 -2.47 -1.39
C GLN A 108 3.32 -1.94 -1.50
N ILE A 109 3.07 -1.12 -2.51
CA ILE A 109 1.74 -0.69 -2.92
C ILE A 109 1.46 -1.32 -4.28
N VAL A 110 0.46 -2.20 -4.34
CA VAL A 110 0.16 -2.97 -5.54
C VAL A 110 -0.94 -2.29 -6.34
N VAL A 111 -0.60 -1.89 -7.56
CA VAL A 111 -1.54 -1.36 -8.54
C VAL A 111 -2.18 -2.52 -9.30
N SER A 112 -3.51 -2.66 -9.24
CA SER A 112 -4.26 -3.77 -9.81
C SER A 112 -4.88 -3.44 -11.16
N ARG A 113 -4.60 -4.29 -12.15
CA ARG A 113 -5.26 -4.24 -13.46
C ARG A 113 -6.76 -4.50 -13.37
N GLU A 114 -7.21 -5.32 -12.43
CA GLU A 114 -8.63 -5.62 -12.23
C GLU A 114 -9.41 -4.36 -11.81
N LEU A 115 -8.92 -3.66 -10.78
CA LEU A 115 -9.54 -2.41 -10.30
C LEU A 115 -9.50 -1.33 -11.38
N HIS A 116 -8.42 -1.25 -12.15
CA HIS A 116 -8.31 -0.33 -13.27
C HIS A 116 -9.38 -0.62 -14.35
N ARG A 117 -9.61 -1.89 -14.70
CA ARG A 117 -10.66 -2.30 -15.66
C ARG A 117 -12.07 -2.01 -15.15
N LYS A 118 -12.29 -2.00 -13.83
CA LYS A 118 -13.54 -1.55 -13.18
C LYS A 118 -13.70 -0.03 -13.19
N GLY A 119 -12.75 0.72 -13.75
CA GLY A 119 -12.78 2.18 -13.76
C GLY A 119 -12.59 2.82 -12.39
N ILE A 120 -11.91 2.13 -11.46
CA ILE A 120 -11.58 2.64 -10.13
C ILE A 120 -10.22 3.33 -10.20
N TYR A 121 -10.14 4.53 -9.64
CA TYR A 121 -8.91 5.31 -9.50
C TYR A 121 -8.77 5.82 -8.06
N PRO A 122 -7.57 5.75 -7.44
CA PRO A 122 -6.41 4.99 -7.89
C PRO A 122 -6.67 3.48 -7.78
N PRO A 123 -6.21 2.65 -8.74
CA PRO A 123 -6.51 1.21 -8.75
C PRO A 123 -5.59 0.43 -7.79
N ILE A 124 -5.57 0.79 -6.50
CA ILE A 124 -4.73 0.15 -5.48
C ILE A 124 -5.44 -1.06 -4.89
N ASN A 125 -4.82 -2.24 -4.97
CA ASN A 125 -5.29 -3.42 -4.26
C ASN A 125 -4.63 -3.49 -2.89
N VAL A 126 -5.43 -3.28 -1.84
CA VAL A 126 -4.96 -3.23 -0.46
C VAL A 126 -4.52 -4.60 0.09
N LEU A 127 -5.03 -5.72 -0.46
CA LEU A 127 -4.76 -7.06 0.07
C LEU A 127 -3.29 -7.51 -0.09
N PRO A 128 -2.66 -7.42 -1.28
CA PRO A 128 -1.24 -7.70 -1.43
C PRO A 128 -0.35 -6.50 -1.08
N SER A 129 -0.94 -5.35 -0.76
CA SER A 129 -0.19 -4.16 -0.33
C SER A 129 0.15 -4.24 1.16
N LEU A 130 1.31 -3.71 1.54
CA LEU A 130 1.78 -3.74 2.91
C LEU A 130 2.67 -2.54 3.20
N SER A 131 2.58 -2.02 4.41
CA SER A 131 3.59 -1.14 5.01
C SER A 131 4.01 -1.73 6.35
N ARG A 132 5.27 -2.19 6.46
CA ARG A 132 5.79 -2.78 7.71
C ARG A 132 5.95 -1.73 8.81
N LEU A 133 6.21 -0.48 8.43
CA LEU A 133 6.38 0.63 9.37
C LEU A 133 5.08 1.32 9.78
N MET A 134 3.91 0.92 9.25
CA MET A 134 2.62 1.55 9.54
C MET A 134 2.39 1.78 11.04
N ASN A 135 2.66 0.77 11.88
CA ASN A 135 2.41 0.85 13.32
C ASN A 135 3.22 1.96 14.03
N LEU A 136 4.35 2.40 13.45
CA LEU A 136 5.15 3.51 13.99
C LEU A 136 4.61 4.88 13.58
N GLY A 137 3.82 4.96 12.51
CA GLY A 137 3.26 6.22 11.97
C GLY A 137 1.83 6.51 12.38
N ILE A 138 1.18 5.65 13.17
CA ILE A 138 -0.24 5.76 13.53
C ILE A 138 -0.45 5.92 15.05
N GLY A 139 -1.71 6.16 15.45
CA GLY A 139 -2.10 6.28 16.86
C GLY A 139 -2.23 7.72 17.35
N ALA A 140 -2.59 7.89 18.62
CA ALA A 140 -3.01 9.18 19.20
C ALA A 140 -1.98 10.32 19.09
N LYS A 141 -0.68 9.99 18.97
CA LYS A 141 0.39 10.99 18.83
C LYS A 141 0.64 11.45 17.40
N HIS A 142 0.12 10.72 16.40
CA HIS A 142 0.41 10.94 14.99
C HIS A 142 -0.84 11.17 14.15
N THR A 143 -1.85 10.32 14.31
CA THR A 143 -3.10 10.35 13.55
C THR A 143 -4.29 10.38 14.51
N ARG A 144 -4.87 9.22 14.84
CA ARG A 144 -5.97 9.05 15.79
C ARG A 144 -5.89 7.68 16.45
N GLU A 145 -6.45 7.52 17.65
CA GLU A 145 -6.32 6.29 18.45
C GLU A 145 -6.98 5.05 17.82
N ASP A 146 -7.96 5.23 16.95
CA ASP A 146 -8.75 4.17 16.31
C ASP A 146 -8.15 3.69 14.98
N HIS A 147 -7.15 4.40 14.43
CA HIS A 147 -6.62 4.17 13.09
C HIS A 147 -6.26 2.69 12.85
N LYS A 148 -5.49 2.08 13.75
CA LYS A 148 -5.08 0.68 13.62
C LYS A 148 -6.28 -0.27 13.52
N LYS A 149 -7.25 -0.08 14.41
CA LYS A 149 -8.42 -0.96 14.55
C LYS A 149 -9.35 -0.82 13.35
N VAL A 150 -9.57 0.41 12.88
CA VAL A 150 -10.34 0.69 11.66
C VAL A 150 -9.66 0.03 10.45
N SER A 151 -8.35 0.22 10.28
CA SER A 151 -7.60 -0.40 9.18
C SER A 151 -7.71 -1.92 9.20
N ASP A 152 -7.54 -2.55 10.36
CA ASP A 152 -7.60 -4.01 10.49
C ASP A 152 -9.00 -4.56 10.20
N GLN A 153 -10.04 -3.87 10.65
CA GLN A 153 -11.42 -4.28 10.39
C GLN A 153 -11.81 -4.08 8.93
N LEU A 154 -11.44 -2.95 8.31
CA LEU A 154 -11.65 -2.70 6.88
C LEU A 154 -10.97 -3.78 6.04
N TYR A 155 -9.71 -4.10 6.36
CA TYR A 155 -8.95 -5.14 5.65
C TYR A 155 -9.62 -6.51 5.77
N ALA A 156 -10.04 -6.91 6.97
CA ALA A 156 -10.68 -8.19 7.20
C ALA A 156 -12.03 -8.30 6.47
N ALA A 157 -12.86 -7.27 6.54
CA ALA A 157 -14.15 -7.26 5.87
C ALA A 157 -14.00 -7.24 4.33
N TYR A 158 -13.01 -6.53 3.80
CA TYR A 158 -12.72 -6.53 2.36
C TYR A 158 -12.18 -7.88 1.88
N ALA A 159 -11.31 -8.53 2.65
CA ALA A 159 -10.81 -9.87 2.34
C ALA A 159 -11.94 -10.90 2.30
N GLU A 160 -12.79 -10.92 3.33
CA GLU A 160 -13.95 -11.82 3.40
C GLU A 160 -14.92 -11.58 2.24
N GLY A 161 -15.24 -10.32 1.92
CA GLY A 161 -16.08 -10.00 0.77
C GLY A 161 -15.47 -10.44 -0.58
N ASN A 162 -14.15 -10.37 -0.74
CA ASN A 162 -13.47 -10.87 -1.95
C ASN A 162 -13.51 -12.40 -2.05
N ASP A 163 -13.31 -13.14 -0.96
CA ASP A 163 -13.45 -14.60 -0.95
C ASP A 163 -14.87 -15.02 -1.33
N LEU A 164 -15.87 -14.27 -0.83
CA LEU A 164 -17.28 -14.49 -1.17
C LEU A 164 -17.60 -14.23 -2.65
N ARG A 165 -16.90 -13.32 -3.34
CA ARG A 165 -17.05 -13.16 -4.81
C ARG A 165 -16.71 -14.45 -5.55
N GLY A 166 -15.67 -15.16 -5.10
CA GLY A 166 -15.29 -16.46 -5.64
C GLY A 166 -16.38 -17.52 -5.39
N LEU A 167 -16.92 -17.55 -4.18
CA LEU A 167 -18.01 -18.47 -3.81
C LEU A 167 -19.27 -18.21 -4.64
N VAL A 168 -19.67 -16.94 -4.82
CA VAL A 168 -20.85 -16.54 -5.61
C VAL A 168 -20.75 -17.02 -7.05
N ALA A 169 -19.56 -16.98 -7.65
CA ALA A 169 -19.35 -17.47 -9.02
C ALA A 169 -19.60 -18.99 -9.16
N ILE A 170 -19.52 -19.75 -8.05
CA ILE A 170 -19.70 -21.21 -8.02
C ILE A 170 -21.15 -21.57 -7.67
N VAL A 171 -21.71 -21.01 -6.60
CA VAL A 171 -23.01 -21.43 -6.03
C VAL A 171 -24.17 -20.49 -6.35
N GLY A 172 -23.90 -19.30 -6.91
CA GLY A 172 -24.89 -18.26 -7.16
C GLY A 172 -25.18 -17.38 -5.93
N LYS A 173 -25.61 -16.14 -6.16
CA LYS A 173 -25.83 -15.13 -5.10
C LYS A 173 -26.93 -15.54 -4.11
N ASP A 174 -27.95 -16.26 -4.57
CA ASP A 174 -29.10 -16.63 -3.75
C ASP A 174 -28.76 -17.65 -2.65
N ALA A 175 -27.67 -18.41 -2.82
CA ALA A 175 -27.19 -19.39 -1.84
C ALA A 175 -26.46 -18.75 -0.64
N LEU A 176 -26.13 -17.46 -0.70
CA LEU A 176 -25.43 -16.77 0.38
C LEU A 176 -26.37 -16.47 1.57
N SER A 177 -25.82 -16.61 2.77
CA SER A 177 -26.47 -16.13 4.00
C SER A 177 -26.62 -14.60 3.97
N GLU A 178 -27.53 -14.05 4.78
CA GLU A 178 -27.72 -12.60 4.88
C GLU A 178 -26.40 -11.89 5.26
N ARG A 179 -25.66 -12.46 6.23
CA ARG A 179 -24.33 -11.98 6.63
C ARG A 179 -23.39 -11.91 5.44
N ASP A 180 -23.25 -12.98 4.68
CA ASP A 180 -22.29 -13.05 3.57
C ASP A 180 -22.67 -12.06 2.45
N ARG A 181 -23.97 -11.87 2.20
CA ARG A 181 -24.44 -10.84 1.26
C ARG A 181 -24.00 -9.44 1.70
N MET A 182 -24.05 -9.13 3.00
CA MET A 182 -23.56 -7.84 3.52
C MET A 182 -22.05 -7.65 3.32
N PHE A 183 -21.23 -8.69 3.52
CA PHE A 183 -19.78 -8.61 3.29
C PHE A 183 -19.44 -8.49 1.81
N LEU A 184 -20.18 -9.17 0.94
CA LEU A 184 -20.06 -9.03 -0.51
C LEU A 184 -20.34 -7.59 -0.95
N GLU A 185 -21.45 -7.01 -0.48
CA GLU A 185 -21.82 -5.62 -0.77
C GLU A 185 -20.83 -4.63 -0.14
N PHE A 186 -20.31 -4.92 1.05
CA PHE A 186 -19.25 -4.13 1.68
C PHE A 186 -18.00 -4.06 0.81
N ALA A 187 -17.58 -5.14 0.16
CA ALA A 187 -16.41 -5.11 -0.72
C ALA A 187 -16.61 -4.21 -1.94
N ASP A 188 -17.80 -4.19 -2.52
CA ASP A 188 -18.15 -3.27 -3.62
C ASP A 188 -18.17 -1.82 -3.14
N LEU A 189 -18.72 -1.55 -1.95
CA LEU A 189 -18.74 -0.21 -1.35
C LEU A 189 -17.34 0.27 -0.98
N PHE A 190 -16.49 -0.62 -0.47
CA PHE A 190 -15.09 -0.33 -0.15
C PHE A 190 -14.32 0.11 -1.40
N GLU A 191 -14.45 -0.65 -2.50
CA GLU A 191 -13.86 -0.28 -3.78
C GLU A 191 -14.37 1.08 -4.31
N ASN A 192 -15.67 1.35 -4.19
CA ASN A 192 -16.28 2.53 -4.78
C ASN A 192 -16.27 3.79 -3.92
N ARG A 193 -16.09 3.69 -2.60
CA ARG A 193 -16.11 4.84 -1.68
C ARG A 193 -14.79 5.06 -0.95
N PHE A 194 -14.07 3.99 -0.63
CA PHE A 194 -12.79 4.09 0.07
C PHE A 194 -11.64 4.18 -0.92
N VAL A 195 -11.49 3.18 -1.79
CA VAL A 195 -10.39 3.12 -2.77
C VAL A 195 -10.57 4.18 -3.86
N ARG A 196 -11.78 4.31 -4.39
CA ARG A 196 -12.09 5.33 -5.41
C ARG A 196 -11.94 6.74 -4.81
N GLN A 197 -11.17 7.57 -5.49
CA GLN A 197 -10.87 8.95 -5.17
C GLN A 197 -10.71 9.75 -6.47
N GLY A 198 -11.02 11.05 -6.45
CA GLY A 198 -10.74 11.94 -7.58
C GLY A 198 -9.24 12.13 -7.82
N LEU A 199 -8.85 12.50 -9.05
CA LEU A 199 -7.45 12.76 -9.40
C LEU A 199 -6.85 13.92 -8.58
N GLU A 200 -7.66 14.95 -8.33
CA GLU A 200 -7.29 16.17 -7.59
C GLU A 200 -7.87 16.18 -6.18
N GLU A 201 -8.48 15.08 -5.73
CA GLU A 201 -9.02 14.99 -4.38
C GLU A 201 -7.87 14.64 -3.42
N ASP A 202 -7.64 15.49 -2.43
CA ASP A 202 -6.65 15.27 -1.36
C ASP A 202 -7.38 15.09 -0.03
N ARG A 203 -7.41 13.84 0.46
CA ARG A 203 -8.10 13.48 1.70
C ARG A 203 -7.16 13.57 2.89
N SER A 204 -7.58 14.28 3.93
CA SER A 204 -6.86 14.16 5.21
C SER A 204 -7.02 12.75 5.77
N ILE A 205 -6.12 12.38 6.70
CA ILE A 205 -6.25 11.10 7.40
C ILE A 205 -7.57 11.02 8.19
N PHE A 206 -8.07 12.14 8.69
CA PHE A 206 -9.32 12.18 9.45
C PHE A 206 -10.54 11.94 8.56
N ASP A 207 -10.52 12.48 7.33
CA ASP A 207 -11.56 12.23 6.33
C ASP A 207 -11.57 10.76 5.93
N THR A 208 -10.37 10.20 5.66
CA THR A 208 -10.20 8.77 5.34
C THR A 208 -10.76 7.88 6.44
N LEU A 209 -10.44 8.15 7.72
CA LEU A 209 -10.99 7.40 8.84
C LEU A 209 -12.50 7.60 8.99
N GLY A 210 -13.03 8.79 8.69
CA GLY A 210 -14.46 9.06 8.66
C GLY A 210 -15.19 8.23 7.60
N ILE A 211 -14.66 8.17 6.38
CA ILE A 211 -15.17 7.30 5.31
C ILE A 211 -15.10 5.83 5.74
N GLY A 212 -14.00 5.41 6.37
CA GLY A 212 -13.85 4.07 6.93
C GLY A 212 -14.96 3.71 7.92
N TRP A 213 -15.26 4.59 8.88
CA TRP A 213 -16.35 4.38 9.83
C TRP A 213 -17.74 4.35 9.18
N ASN A 214 -17.99 5.23 8.21
CA ASN A 214 -19.24 5.23 7.46
C ASN A 214 -19.43 3.92 6.69
N LEU A 215 -18.37 3.35 6.12
CA LEU A 215 -18.41 2.04 5.49
C LEU A 215 -18.62 0.92 6.51
N LEU A 216 -17.89 0.91 7.62
CA LEU A 216 -18.07 -0.10 8.66
C LEU A 216 -19.48 -0.09 9.26
N SER A 217 -20.16 1.06 9.26
CA SER A 217 -21.54 1.18 9.73
C SER A 217 -22.57 0.45 8.86
N THR A 218 -22.21 0.02 7.64
CA THR A 218 -23.08 -0.83 6.82
C THR A 218 -23.08 -2.28 7.29
N LEU A 219 -22.14 -2.68 8.14
CA LEU A 219 -22.09 -3.99 8.76
C LEU A 219 -22.72 -3.94 10.17
N PRO A 220 -23.29 -5.06 10.65
CA PRO A 220 -23.77 -5.14 12.03
C PRO A 220 -22.61 -4.97 13.01
N VAL A 221 -22.86 -4.31 14.14
CA VAL A 221 -21.83 -4.02 15.16
C VAL A 221 -21.20 -5.31 15.69
N GLU A 222 -21.96 -6.40 15.72
CA GLU A 222 -21.53 -7.73 16.13
C GLU A 222 -20.45 -8.31 15.21
N GLN A 223 -20.34 -7.82 13.97
CA GLN A 223 -19.33 -8.24 12.99
C GLN A 223 -18.03 -7.43 13.08
N LEU A 224 -18.01 -6.34 13.86
CA LEU A 224 -16.85 -5.46 14.05
C LEU A 224 -15.86 -6.00 15.10
N VAL A 225 -15.48 -7.28 14.96
CA VAL A 225 -14.73 -8.05 15.96
C VAL A 225 -13.29 -7.56 16.21
N ARG A 226 -12.72 -6.77 15.30
CA ARG A 226 -11.35 -6.24 15.42
C ARG A 226 -11.31 -4.85 16.05
N ILE A 227 -12.46 -4.26 16.39
CA ILE A 227 -12.55 -2.94 16.98
C ILE A 227 -13.02 -3.05 18.44
N ASP A 228 -12.30 -2.37 19.33
CA ASP A 228 -12.62 -2.38 20.75
C ASP A 228 -13.95 -1.62 20.99
N ARG A 229 -14.77 -2.10 21.93
CA ARG A 229 -16.12 -1.55 22.17
C ARG A 229 -16.11 -0.04 22.46
N ASP A 230 -15.12 0.43 23.21
CA ASP A 230 -14.99 1.85 23.57
C ASP A 230 -14.83 2.73 22.32
N LEU A 231 -14.10 2.24 21.31
CA LEU A 231 -13.92 2.94 20.05
C LEU A 231 -15.18 2.91 19.19
N ILE A 232 -15.93 1.80 19.21
CA ILE A 232 -17.23 1.71 18.54
C ILE A 232 -18.19 2.74 19.11
N THR A 233 -18.35 2.80 20.44
CA THR A 233 -19.24 3.79 21.08
C THR A 233 -18.83 5.22 20.74
N LYS A 234 -17.53 5.52 20.71
CA LYS A 234 -17.00 6.87 20.46
C LYS A 234 -17.10 7.32 18.99
N TYR A 235 -16.86 6.43 18.03
CA TYR A 235 -16.64 6.81 16.64
C TYR A 235 -17.69 6.31 15.65
N HIS A 236 -18.41 5.24 15.98
CA HIS A 236 -19.39 4.68 15.06
C HIS A 236 -20.58 5.65 14.87
N PRO A 237 -21.00 5.94 13.63
CA PRO A 237 -22.03 6.95 13.33
C PRO A 237 -23.32 6.79 14.15
N LYS A 238 -23.82 5.56 14.28
CA LYS A 238 -25.00 5.20 15.08
C LYS A 238 -24.97 5.72 16.53
N PHE A 239 -23.81 5.69 17.20
CA PHE A 239 -23.69 6.12 18.60
C PHE A 239 -23.37 7.60 18.71
N ARG A 240 -22.59 8.14 17.78
CA ARG A 240 -22.24 9.57 17.72
C ARG A 240 -23.46 10.46 17.45
N GLU A 241 -24.40 10.02 16.63
CA GLU A 241 -25.65 10.75 16.37
C GLU A 241 -26.60 10.71 17.57
N ALA A 242 -26.63 9.60 18.33
CA ALA A 242 -27.42 9.48 19.54
C ALA A 242 -26.93 10.45 20.65
N GLU A 243 -25.62 10.64 20.79
CA GLU A 243 -25.06 11.64 21.72
C GLU A 243 -25.38 13.08 21.30
N LYS A 244 -25.33 13.39 20.00
CA LYS A 244 -25.71 14.71 19.47
C LYS A 244 -27.19 15.03 19.60
N ALA A 245 -28.07 14.03 19.62
CA ALA A 245 -29.50 14.20 19.80
C ALA A 245 -29.90 14.38 21.28
N GLN A 246 -28.98 14.12 22.21
CA GLN A 246 -29.21 14.19 23.67
C GLN A 246 -28.56 15.42 24.34
N GLY A 247 -27.71 16.18 23.64
CA GLY A 247 -27.08 17.41 24.11
C GLY A 247 -27.58 18.65 23.38
#